data_AF-A0A1B6JI35-F1
#
_entry.id   AF-A0A1B6JI35-F1
#
_cell.length_a   1.000
_cell.length_b   1.000
_cell.length_c   1.000
_cell.angle_alpha   90.00
_cell.angle_beta   90.00
_cell.angle_gamma   90.00
#
_symmetry.space_group_name_H-M   'P 1'
#
loop_
_entity.id
_entity.type
_entity.pdbx_description
1 polymer ?
#
loop_
_entity_poly.entity_id
_entity_poly.type
_entity_poly.pdbx_seq_one_letter_code
_entity_poly.pdbx_strand_id
1 'polypeptide(L)'
;PSSSSEDFLAVEMVNRKMRFVWNVGGGPGEVTHPLHIQTAGDLSNDQHWYRVEAERISNVGRLSVRPQVLPDGSPLASGTPVTYASAPGSGRLDVGTGDRVWVGGADKRPPQLLSTQ
;
A
#
# COMPACT_ATOMS: atom_id res chain seq x y z
N PRO A 1 -12.42 5.02 1.30
CA PRO A 1 -13.23 5.36 0.11
C PRO A 1 -13.62 6.84 0.13
N SER A 2 -13.70 7.45 -1.06
CA SER A 2 -14.29 8.78 -1.21
C SER A 2 -15.75 8.77 -0.74
N SER A 3 -16.22 9.93 -0.31
CA SER A 3 -17.59 10.18 0.12
C SER A 3 -18.53 10.41 -1.05
N SER A 4 -18.00 10.69 -2.25
CA SER A 4 -18.76 11.01 -3.47
C SER A 4 -18.47 10.10 -4.67
N SER A 5 -17.48 9.20 -4.57
CA SER A 5 -17.15 8.22 -5.61
C SER A 5 -16.67 6.90 -5.00
N GLU A 6 -16.53 5.87 -5.83
CA GLU A 6 -15.93 4.58 -5.45
C GLU A 6 -14.38 4.64 -5.38
N ASP A 7 -13.82 5.85 -5.43
CA ASP A 7 -12.38 6.05 -5.45
C ASP A 7 -11.74 5.72 -4.10
N PHE A 8 -10.61 5.04 -4.15
CA PHE A 8 -9.77 4.83 -2.96
C PHE A 8 -8.33 4.50 -3.34
N LEU A 9 -7.45 4.70 -2.35
CA LEU A 9 -6.12 4.14 -2.27
C LEU A 9 -6.00 3.42 -0.93
N ALA A 10 -5.29 2.29 -0.90
CA ALA A 10 -5.02 1.58 0.33
C ALA A 10 -3.69 0.83 0.27
N VAL A 11 -2.94 0.89 1.37
CA VAL A 11 -1.80 0.01 1.63
C VAL A 11 -2.22 -0.91 2.77
N GLU A 12 -2.13 -2.21 2.55
CA GLU A 12 -2.50 -3.21 3.53
C GLU A 12 -1.46 -4.32 3.63
N MET A 13 -1.56 -5.14 4.68
CA MET A 13 -0.74 -6.33 4.84
C MET A 13 -1.61 -7.58 4.72
N VAL A 14 -1.22 -8.50 3.84
CA VAL A 14 -1.90 -9.79 3.64
C VAL A 14 -0.85 -10.88 3.68
N ASN A 15 -1.01 -11.87 4.55
CA ASN A 15 -0.05 -12.97 4.71
C ASN A 15 1.40 -12.47 4.88
N ARG A 16 1.57 -11.42 5.69
CA ARG A 16 2.84 -10.70 5.95
C ARG A 16 3.53 -10.11 4.72
N LYS A 17 2.79 -9.83 3.66
CA LYS A 17 3.28 -9.08 2.50
C LYS A 17 2.49 -7.80 2.33
N MET A 18 3.16 -6.71 1.96
CA MET A 18 2.49 -5.45 1.71
C MET A 18 1.86 -5.45 0.34
N ARG A 19 0.62 -4.99 0.27
CA ARG A 19 -0.19 -4.85 -0.95
C ARG A 19 -0.65 -3.40 -1.07
N PHE A 20 -0.50 -2.83 -2.26
CA PHE A 20 -1.04 -1.53 -2.62
C PHE A 20 -2.21 -1.75 -3.58
N VAL A 21 -3.36 -1.16 -3.27
CA VAL A 21 -4.64 -1.37 -3.95
C VAL A 21 -5.29 -0.02 -4.20
N TRP A 22 -5.88 0.14 -5.37
CA TRP A 22 -6.58 1.36 -5.72
C TRP A 22 -7.76 1.10 -6.64
N ASN A 23 -8.72 2.01 -6.63
CA ASN A 23 -9.71 2.19 -7.69
C ASN A 23 -9.90 3.69 -7.89
N VAL A 24 -9.89 4.16 -9.13
CA VAL A 24 -9.97 5.57 -9.52
C VAL A 24 -10.87 5.76 -10.74
N GLY A 25 -11.95 4.96 -10.83
CA GLY A 25 -12.93 4.97 -11.93
C GLY A 25 -12.71 3.93 -13.03
N GLY A 26 -11.49 3.40 -13.18
CA GLY A 26 -11.13 2.40 -14.21
C GLY A 26 -11.24 0.94 -13.76
N GLY A 27 -11.77 0.69 -12.56
CA GLY A 27 -11.71 -0.61 -11.89
C GLY A 27 -10.44 -0.76 -11.04
N PRO A 28 -10.36 -1.85 -10.26
CA PRO A 28 -9.31 -2.02 -9.26
C PRO A 28 -7.95 -2.31 -9.91
N GLY A 29 -6.90 -1.70 -9.38
CA GLY A 29 -5.52 -2.10 -9.59
C GLY A 29 -4.89 -2.55 -8.27
N GLU A 30 -3.97 -3.49 -8.35
CA GLU A 30 -3.27 -4.00 -7.18
C GLU A 30 -1.85 -4.44 -7.49
N VAL A 31 -0.96 -4.30 -6.50
CA VAL A 31 0.38 -4.86 -6.56
C VAL A 31 0.81 -5.31 -5.17
N THR A 32 1.41 -6.50 -5.08
CA THR A 32 1.94 -7.06 -3.83
C THR A 32 3.46 -7.16 -3.92
N HIS A 33 4.16 -6.61 -2.94
CA HIS A 33 5.62 -6.71 -2.87
C HIS A 33 6.02 -8.10 -2.36
N PRO A 34 7.06 -8.75 -2.92
CA PRO A 34 7.40 -10.13 -2.57
C PRO A 34 8.01 -10.28 -1.17
N LEU A 35 8.60 -9.22 -0.61
CA LEU A 35 9.23 -9.23 0.72
C LEU A 35 8.23 -9.63 1.80
N HIS A 36 8.58 -10.66 2.56
CA HIS A 36 7.82 -11.11 3.72
C HIS A 36 8.28 -10.32 4.96
N ILE A 37 7.36 -9.59 5.57
CA ILE A 37 7.57 -8.82 6.79
C ILE A 37 7.75 -9.78 7.96
N GLN A 38 8.82 -9.58 8.71
CA GLN A 38 9.08 -10.28 9.97
C GLN A 38 8.50 -9.47 11.11
N THR A 39 8.05 -10.16 12.16
CA THR A 39 7.54 -9.55 13.38
C THR A 39 8.38 -10.06 14.54
N ALA A 40 8.79 -9.21 15.47
CA ALA A 40 9.35 -9.71 16.71
C ALA A 40 8.26 -10.42 17.53
N GLY A 41 8.66 -11.49 18.24
CA GLY A 41 7.81 -12.09 19.28
C GLY A 41 7.67 -11.19 20.51
N ASP A 42 8.61 -10.26 20.69
CA ASP A 42 8.62 -9.25 21.75
C ASP A 42 8.74 -7.85 21.12
N LEU A 43 7.68 -7.06 21.21
CA LEU A 43 7.62 -5.70 20.64
C LEU A 43 8.51 -4.70 21.40
N SER A 44 8.92 -5.00 22.63
CA SER A 44 9.75 -4.09 23.43
C SER A 44 11.18 -3.95 22.87
N ASN A 45 11.60 -4.87 22.01
CA ASN A 45 12.92 -4.87 21.39
C ASN A 45 12.88 -5.22 19.89
N ASP A 46 11.80 -4.82 19.20
CA ASP A 46 11.66 -5.12 17.78
C ASP A 46 12.63 -4.28 16.92
N GLN A 47 13.56 -4.96 16.25
CA GLN A 47 14.50 -4.37 15.31
C GLN A 47 14.01 -4.45 13.85
N HIS A 48 12.84 -5.06 13.61
CA HIS A 48 12.27 -5.26 12.28
C HIS A 48 11.37 -4.10 11.86
N TRP A 49 11.92 -2.88 11.88
CA TRP A 49 11.25 -1.74 11.27
C TRP A 49 11.34 -1.82 9.75
N TYR A 50 10.24 -1.50 9.08
CA TYR A 50 10.17 -1.47 7.62
C TYR A 50 9.68 -0.11 7.11
N ARG A 51 10.18 0.27 5.94
CA ARG A 51 9.68 1.38 5.14
C ARG A 51 8.85 0.81 4.00
N VAL A 52 7.62 1.30 3.88
CA VAL A 52 6.67 0.95 2.82
C VAL A 52 6.37 2.23 2.04
N GLU A 53 6.64 2.22 0.73
CA GLU A 53 6.44 3.37 -0.14
C GLU A 53 5.51 2.97 -1.28
N ALA A 54 4.33 3.58 -1.32
CA ALA A 54 3.40 3.46 -2.41
C ALA A 54 3.34 4.78 -3.19
N GLU A 55 3.50 4.69 -4.50
CA GLU A 55 3.42 5.81 -5.43
C GLU A 55 2.41 5.45 -6.52
N ARG A 56 1.63 6.43 -6.98
CA ARG A 56 0.73 6.23 -8.11
C ARG A 56 0.79 7.43 -9.04
N ILE A 57 1.01 7.17 -10.33
CA ILE A 57 0.93 8.16 -11.41
C ILE A 57 -0.12 7.66 -12.39
N SER A 58 -1.25 8.37 -12.48
CA SER A 58 -2.40 7.93 -13.28
C SER A 58 -2.80 6.48 -12.90
N ASN A 59 -3.11 5.60 -13.84
CA ASN A 59 -3.48 4.21 -13.57
C ASN A 59 -2.31 3.31 -13.07
N VAL A 60 -1.07 3.79 -13.04
CA VAL A 60 0.12 2.99 -12.67
C VAL A 60 0.48 3.19 -11.21
N GLY A 61 0.43 2.11 -10.43
CA GLY A 61 0.90 2.05 -9.05
C GLY A 61 2.27 1.39 -8.92
N ARG A 62 3.09 1.88 -7.99
CA ARG A 62 4.41 1.37 -7.64
C ARG A 62 4.49 1.16 -6.14
N LEU A 63 5.03 0.03 -5.70
CA LEU A 63 5.21 -0.32 -4.30
C LEU A 63 6.66 -0.76 -4.04
N SER A 64 7.33 -0.11 -3.10
CA SER A 64 8.63 -0.53 -2.57
C SER A 64 8.51 -0.86 -1.08
N VAL A 65 9.17 -1.94 -0.67
CA VAL A 65 9.23 -2.37 0.74
C VAL A 65 10.65 -2.76 1.08
N ARG A 66 11.15 -2.25 2.19
CA ARG A 66 12.50 -2.54 2.68
C ARG A 66 12.61 -2.43 4.19
N PRO A 67 13.57 -3.10 4.84
CA PRO A 67 13.92 -2.79 6.21
C PRO A 67 14.38 -1.33 6.35
N GLN A 68 14.02 -0.71 7.46
CA GLN A 68 14.36 0.67 7.80
C GLN A 68 15.82 0.79 8.21
N VAL A 69 16.30 -0.18 8.99
CA VAL A 69 17.70 -0.29 9.40
C VAL A 69 18.38 -1.30 8.48
N LEU A 70 19.33 -0.82 7.68
CA LEU A 70 20.16 -1.64 6.80
C LEU A 70 21.60 -1.15 6.92
N PRO A 71 22.59 -2.04 6.81
CA PRO A 71 23.97 -1.62 6.60
C PRO A 71 24.09 -0.79 5.32
N ASP A 72 24.96 0.23 5.35
CA ASP A 72 25.27 1.03 4.17
C ASP A 72 25.71 0.14 3.00
N GLY A 73 25.16 0.41 1.81
CA GLY A 73 25.42 -0.39 0.61
C GLY A 73 24.60 -1.68 0.50
N SER A 74 23.65 -1.93 1.42
CA SER A 74 22.72 -3.07 1.29
C SER A 74 21.93 -3.00 -0.02
N PRO A 75 21.84 -4.08 -0.80
CA PRO A 75 21.02 -4.13 -2.02
C PRO A 75 19.52 -3.95 -1.72
N LEU A 76 19.10 -4.12 -0.47
CA LEU A 76 17.72 -3.89 -0.03
C LEU A 76 17.45 -2.41 0.33
N ALA A 77 18.46 -1.53 0.31
CA ALA A 77 18.32 -0.13 0.74
C ALA A 77 17.40 0.72 -0.14
N SER A 78 17.21 0.34 -1.41
CA SER A 78 16.23 0.98 -2.29
C SER A 78 14.85 0.32 -2.26
N GLY A 79 14.76 -0.94 -1.79
CA GLY A 79 13.60 -1.81 -1.92
C GLY A 79 13.22 -2.01 -3.39
N THR A 80 13.36 -3.22 -3.93
CA THR A 80 13.08 -3.44 -5.37
C THR A 80 11.62 -3.13 -5.68
N PRO A 81 11.30 -2.03 -6.39
CA PRO A 81 9.93 -1.62 -6.55
C PRO A 81 9.20 -2.58 -7.49
N VAL A 82 7.96 -2.90 -7.16
CA VAL A 82 7.03 -3.63 -8.03
C VAL A 82 5.97 -2.67 -8.56
N THR A 83 5.50 -2.91 -9.78
CA THR A 83 4.52 -2.03 -10.45
C THR A 83 3.35 -2.81 -11.01
N TYR A 84 2.20 -2.15 -11.10
CA TYR A 84 1.03 -2.65 -11.80
C TYR A 84 0.22 -1.47 -12.35
N ALA A 85 -0.51 -1.69 -13.45
CA ALA A 85 -1.37 -0.68 -14.06
C ALA A 85 -2.83 -1.19 -14.05
N SER A 86 -3.74 -0.42 -13.47
CA SER A 86 -5.18 -0.64 -13.66
C SER A 86 -5.58 -0.30 -15.09
N ALA A 87 -6.84 -0.54 -15.45
CA ALA A 87 -7.32 -0.25 -16.81
C ALA A 87 -7.02 1.22 -17.21
N PRO A 88 -6.62 1.45 -18.48
CA PRO A 88 -6.33 2.79 -18.96
C PRO A 88 -7.60 3.65 -19.06
N GLY A 89 -7.43 4.97 -19.15
CA GLY A 89 -8.52 5.92 -19.37
C GLY A 89 -9.06 6.58 -18.10
N SER A 90 -8.75 6.05 -16.92
CA SER A 90 -9.04 6.68 -15.62
C SER A 90 -7.78 6.77 -14.78
N GLY A 91 -7.48 7.94 -14.22
CA GLY A 91 -6.22 8.17 -13.51
C GLY A 91 -6.24 9.26 -12.44
N ARG A 92 -7.31 10.04 -12.36
CA ARG A 92 -7.49 11.05 -11.31
C ARG A 92 -8.08 10.38 -10.07
N LEU A 93 -7.50 10.66 -8.91
CA LEU A 93 -8.14 10.34 -7.64
C LEU A 93 -9.01 11.53 -7.27
N ASP A 94 -10.32 11.34 -7.21
CA ASP A 94 -11.24 12.37 -6.78
C ASP A 94 -11.35 12.40 -5.25
N VAL A 95 -10.90 13.51 -4.66
CA VAL A 95 -10.90 13.74 -3.21
C VAL A 95 -11.81 14.93 -2.91
N GLY A 96 -12.87 14.68 -2.15
CA GLY A 96 -13.83 15.67 -1.66
C GLY A 96 -13.54 16.12 -0.23
N THR A 97 -14.27 17.14 0.23
CA THR A 97 -14.13 17.71 1.59
C THR A 97 -14.54 16.76 2.71
N GLY A 98 -15.35 15.73 2.42
CA GLY A 98 -15.76 14.70 3.38
C GLY A 98 -14.82 13.49 3.46
N ASP A 99 -13.79 13.44 2.63
CA ASP A 99 -12.92 12.27 2.49
C ASP A 99 -11.88 12.23 3.61
N ARG A 100 -11.48 11.01 3.99
CA ARG A 100 -10.57 10.78 5.13
C ARG A 100 -9.44 9.87 4.74
N VAL A 101 -8.33 10.05 5.46
CA VAL A 101 -7.17 9.16 5.45
C VAL A 101 -7.10 8.51 6.83
N TRP A 102 -6.89 7.20 6.86
CA TRP A 102 -6.71 6.46 8.09
C TRP A 102 -5.37 5.73 8.09
N VAL A 103 -4.83 5.49 9.29
CA VAL A 103 -3.56 4.77 9.50
C VAL A 103 -3.77 3.76 10.62
N GLY A 104 -3.39 2.50 10.39
CA GLY A 104 -3.50 1.43 11.39
C GLY A 104 -4.91 0.82 11.55
N GLY A 105 -5.84 1.15 10.66
CA GLY A 105 -7.23 0.70 10.70
C GLY A 105 -8.11 1.68 9.92
N ALA A 106 -9.33 1.30 9.56
CA ALA A 106 -10.28 2.20 8.90
C ALA A 106 -11.73 1.76 9.16
N ASP A 107 -12.61 2.71 9.49
CA ASP A 107 -14.02 2.43 9.77
C ASP A 107 -14.79 2.01 8.51
N LYS A 108 -14.40 2.57 7.36
CA LYS A 108 -14.98 2.26 6.04
C LYS A 108 -13.93 1.61 5.15
N ARG A 109 -14.18 0.35 4.78
CA ARG A 109 -13.23 -0.47 4.02
C ARG A 109 -13.80 -0.83 2.65
N PRO A 110 -13.07 -0.54 1.55
CA PRO A 110 -13.43 -1.04 0.24
C PRO A 110 -13.45 -2.59 0.24
N PRO A 111 -14.38 -3.24 -0.49
CA PRO A 111 -14.48 -4.70 -0.55
C PRO A 111 -13.24 -5.39 -1.16
N GLN A 112 -12.36 -4.63 -1.81
CA GLN A 112 -11.11 -5.12 -2.39
C GLN A 112 -9.99 -5.35 -1.36
N LEU A 113 -10.17 -4.89 -0.11
CA LEU A 113 -9.22 -5.15 0.96
C LEU A 113 -9.38 -6.56 1.50
N LEU A 114 -8.25 -7.26 1.66
CA LEU A 114 -8.21 -8.66 2.08
C LEU A 114 -7.74 -8.83 3.53
N SER A 115 -7.05 -7.83 4.08
CA SER A 115 -6.63 -7.83 5.48
C SER A 115 -7.85 -7.89 6.40
N THR A 116 -7.79 -8.65 7.47
CA THR A 116 -8.75 -8.57 8.58
C THR A 116 -8.25 -7.52 9.58
N GLN A 117 -9.16 -6.80 10.24
CA GLN A 117 -8.79 -6.01 11.42
C GLN A 117 -8.61 -6.91 12.63
#